data_AF-A0A4W5JM08-F1
#
_entry.id   AF-A0A4W5JM08-F1
#
_cell.length_a   1.000
_cell.length_b   1.000
_cell.length_c   1.000
_cell.angle_alpha   90.00
_cell.angle_beta   90.00
_cell.angle_gamma   90.00
#
_symmetry.space_group_name_H-M   'P 1'
#
loop_
_entity.id
_entity.type
_entity.pdbx_description
1 polymer ?
#
loop_
_entity_poly.entity_id
_entity_poly.type
_entity_poly.pdbx_seq_one_letter_code
_entity_poly.pdbx_strand_id
1 'polypeptide(L)'
;MTMTGSMENSFKQALKKPPSLRTAEDLHTIYCHFYHMDVLSHLREHQLRSMCTSARYERHEANHVLFYPDSISTCWYTLLSGSVFLKDHMYLARCCFGKQLGGRRGCECITLEPSEMIVVSRATASLSLSLSVSVSVSMSPDSVQKNTKTQT
;
A
#
# COMPACT_ATOMS: atom_id res chain seq x y z
N MET A 1 2.97 15.23 23.53
CA MET A 1 1.52 15.37 23.25
C MET A 1 1.19 14.51 22.03
N THR A 2 0.58 13.36 22.22
CA THR A 2 0.15 12.46 21.14
C THR A 2 -1.13 13.02 20.49
N MET A 3 -0.95 14.05 19.66
CA MET A 3 -1.99 14.61 18.78
C MET A 3 -2.22 13.73 17.52
N THR A 4 -1.98 12.42 17.62
CA THR A 4 -1.97 11.53 16.45
C THR A 4 -3.35 10.93 16.16
N GLY A 5 -4.15 10.61 17.19
CA GLY A 5 -5.44 9.92 17.01
C GLY A 5 -6.51 10.74 16.29
N SER A 6 -6.62 12.05 16.58
CA SER A 6 -7.63 12.91 15.93
C SER A 6 -7.29 13.16 14.45
N MET A 7 -6.01 13.38 14.14
CA MET A 7 -5.55 13.66 12.79
C MET A 7 -5.64 12.40 11.91
N GLU A 8 -5.35 11.23 12.48
CA GLU A 8 -5.47 9.95 11.78
C GLU A 8 -6.94 9.61 11.45
N ASN A 9 -7.87 9.94 12.36
CA ASN A 9 -9.31 9.74 12.11
C ASN A 9 -9.83 10.64 11.00
N SER A 10 -9.50 11.94 11.00
CA SER A 10 -9.89 12.87 9.92
C SER A 10 -9.30 12.45 8.57
N PHE A 11 -8.04 12.01 8.57
CA PHE A 11 -7.38 11.48 7.38
C PHE A 11 -8.10 10.24 6.81
N LYS A 12 -8.40 9.24 7.64
CA LYS A 12 -9.13 8.04 7.21
C LYS A 12 -10.54 8.40 6.71
N GLN A 13 -11.23 9.32 7.38
CA GLN A 13 -12.55 9.79 6.93
C GLN A 13 -12.50 10.47 5.56
N ALA A 14 -11.52 11.36 5.33
CA ALA A 14 -11.33 12.02 4.04
C ALA A 14 -11.03 11.02 2.91
N LEU A 15 -10.20 10.00 3.17
CA LEU A 15 -9.88 8.95 2.20
C LEU A 15 -11.02 7.97 1.91
N LYS A 16 -11.95 7.78 2.86
CA LYS A 16 -13.17 6.98 2.64
C LYS A 16 -14.19 7.68 1.74
N LYS A 17 -14.15 9.02 1.65
CA LYS A 17 -14.99 9.76 0.70
C LYS A 17 -14.56 9.47 -0.75
N PRO A 18 -15.50 9.23 -1.67
CA PRO A 18 -15.20 9.16 -3.10
C PRO A 18 -14.47 10.42 -3.57
N PRO A 19 -13.49 10.32 -4.48
CA PRO A 19 -12.74 11.47 -4.96
C PRO A 19 -13.58 12.66 -5.43
N SER A 20 -14.70 12.40 -6.11
CA SER A 20 -15.62 13.42 -6.61
C SER A 20 -16.37 14.18 -5.51
N LEU A 21 -16.39 13.66 -4.28
CA LEU A 21 -17.12 14.24 -3.14
C LEU A 21 -16.18 14.85 -2.10
N ARG A 22 -14.88 14.92 -2.36
CA ARG A 22 -13.91 15.50 -1.43
C ARG A 22 -13.95 17.02 -1.48
N THR A 23 -13.98 17.64 -0.31
CA THR A 23 -13.84 19.09 -0.18
C THR A 23 -12.37 19.52 -0.28
N ALA A 24 -12.12 20.83 -0.38
CA ALA A 24 -10.76 21.37 -0.31
C ALA A 24 -10.07 21.04 1.04
N GLU A 25 -10.83 21.00 2.13
CA GLU A 25 -10.34 20.61 3.46
C GLU A 25 -9.98 19.12 3.52
N ASP A 26 -10.77 18.24 2.91
CA ASP A 26 -10.46 16.82 2.81
C ASP A 26 -9.14 16.62 2.03
N LEU A 27 -9.00 17.28 0.89
CA LEU A 27 -7.79 17.21 0.07
C LEU A 27 -6.56 17.77 0.80
N HIS A 28 -6.72 18.86 1.54
CA HIS A 28 -5.65 19.43 2.37
C HIS A 28 -5.24 18.47 3.49
N THR A 29 -6.21 17.84 4.16
CA THR A 29 -5.96 16.85 5.22
C THR A 29 -5.17 15.65 4.69
N ILE A 30 -5.58 15.12 3.52
CA ILE A 30 -4.88 14.00 2.86
C ILE A 30 -3.46 14.42 2.46
N TYR A 31 -3.30 15.61 1.86
CA TYR A 31 -2.02 16.14 1.44
C TYR A 31 -1.05 16.28 2.62
N CYS A 32 -1.51 16.92 3.70
CA CYS A 32 -0.72 17.07 4.92
C CYS A 32 -0.28 15.72 5.46
N HIS A 33 -1.15 14.71 5.48
CA HIS A 33 -0.76 13.38 5.93
C HIS A 33 0.28 12.73 5.01
N PHE A 34 0.06 12.74 3.69
CA PHE A 34 1.01 12.17 2.73
C PHE A 34 2.38 12.86 2.77
N TYR A 35 2.42 14.17 2.96
CA TYR A 35 3.66 14.94 3.07
C TYR A 35 4.53 14.49 4.26
N HIS A 36 3.91 14.07 5.36
CA HIS A 36 4.60 13.55 6.55
C HIS A 36 4.88 12.05 6.49
N MET A 37 4.48 11.34 5.43
CA MET A 37 4.79 9.91 5.28
C MET A 37 6.17 9.74 4.64
N ASP A 38 7.12 9.17 5.38
CA ASP A 38 8.48 8.93 4.90
C ASP A 38 8.52 8.17 3.57
N VAL A 39 7.63 7.19 3.39
CA VAL A 39 7.56 6.37 2.17
C VAL A 39 7.14 7.18 0.92
N LEU A 40 6.51 8.34 1.12
CA LEU A 40 6.06 9.26 0.07
C LEU A 40 6.90 10.55 0.00
N SER A 41 7.87 10.74 0.91
CA SER A 41 8.67 11.96 1.06
C SER A 41 9.47 12.39 -0.19
N HIS A 42 9.81 11.43 -1.05
CA HIS A 42 10.55 11.66 -2.30
C HIS A 42 9.65 12.22 -3.42
N LEU A 43 8.33 12.27 -3.22
CA LEU A 43 7.39 12.79 -4.20
C LEU A 43 7.36 14.32 -4.18
N ARG A 44 7.28 14.92 -5.38
CA ARG A 44 7.09 16.37 -5.51
C ARG A 44 5.65 16.77 -5.18
N GLU A 45 5.44 18.02 -4.78
CA GLU A 45 4.12 18.53 -4.38
C GLU A 45 3.01 18.24 -5.41
N HIS A 46 3.25 18.47 -6.70
CA HIS A 46 2.25 18.20 -7.75
C HIS A 46 1.84 16.72 -7.80
N GLN A 47 2.76 15.81 -7.49
CA GLN A 47 2.55 14.36 -7.45
C GLN A 47 1.67 13.98 -6.26
N LEU A 48 2.00 14.52 -5.08
CA LEU A 48 1.22 14.35 -3.86
C LEU A 48 -0.20 14.88 -4.04
N ARG A 49 -0.37 16.07 -4.63
CA ARG A 49 -1.69 16.64 -4.92
C ARG A 49 -2.50 15.77 -5.88
N SER A 50 -1.88 15.24 -6.94
CA SER A 50 -2.57 14.30 -7.85
C SER A 50 -2.95 12.99 -7.16
N MET A 51 -2.12 12.51 -6.22
CA MET A 51 -2.47 11.34 -5.41
C MET A 51 -3.67 11.63 -4.50
N CYS A 52 -3.78 12.82 -3.92
CA CYS A 52 -4.91 13.18 -3.03
C CYS A 52 -6.27 13.08 -3.74
N THR A 53 -6.32 13.32 -5.05
CA THR A 53 -7.55 13.25 -5.86
C THR A 53 -7.89 11.85 -6.34
N SER A 54 -7.11 10.83 -5.98
CA SER A 54 -7.30 9.46 -6.49
C SER A 54 -7.04 8.35 -5.48
N ALA A 55 -6.34 8.65 -4.39
CA ALA A 55 -6.12 7.74 -3.30
C ALA A 55 -7.44 7.39 -2.61
N ARG A 56 -7.55 6.17 -2.10
CA ARG A 56 -8.69 5.71 -1.29
C ARG A 56 -8.19 4.83 -0.15
N TYR A 57 -8.92 4.84 0.95
CA TYR A 57 -8.66 3.95 2.07
C TYR A 57 -9.39 2.63 1.86
N GLU A 58 -8.70 1.51 2.07
CA GLU A 58 -9.27 0.18 2.10
C GLU A 58 -8.81 -0.58 3.35
N ARG A 59 -9.69 -1.44 3.86
CA ARG A 59 -9.39 -2.40 4.92
C ARG A 59 -9.81 -3.78 4.45
N HIS A 60 -8.92 -4.74 4.60
CA HIS A 60 -9.12 -6.11 4.17
C HIS A 60 -8.86 -7.06 5.32
N GLU A 61 -9.66 -8.11 5.41
CA GLU A 61 -9.47 -9.20 6.38
C GLU A 61 -8.32 -10.12 5.94
N ALA A 62 -7.82 -10.95 6.86
CA ALA A 62 -6.79 -11.94 6.54
C ALA A 62 -7.25 -12.87 5.41
N ASN A 63 -6.28 -13.32 4.60
CA ASN A 63 -6.48 -14.19 3.44
C ASN A 63 -7.30 -13.56 2.30
N HIS A 64 -7.48 -12.24 2.30
CA HIS A 64 -8.12 -11.54 1.18
C HIS A 64 -7.12 -11.34 0.02
N VAL A 65 -7.52 -11.76 -1.18
CA VAL A 65 -6.74 -11.61 -2.42
C VAL A 65 -6.98 -10.21 -3.01
N LEU A 66 -5.94 -9.38 -3.00
CA LEU A 66 -5.99 -8.00 -3.53
C LEU A 66 -6.00 -7.95 -5.05
N PHE A 67 -5.30 -8.88 -5.69
CA PHE A 67 -5.29 -9.04 -7.14
C PHE A 67 -4.74 -10.42 -7.52
N TYR A 68 -5.18 -10.90 -8.69
CA TYR A 68 -4.73 -12.17 -9.26
C TYR A 68 -3.61 -11.95 -10.29
N PRO A 69 -2.89 -13.02 -10.67
CA PRO A 69 -2.04 -12.99 -11.86
C PRO A 69 -2.88 -12.58 -13.08
N ASP A 70 -2.23 -11.99 -14.06
CA ASP A 70 -2.82 -11.47 -15.30
C ASP A 70 -3.81 -10.31 -15.16
N SER A 71 -4.10 -9.85 -13.95
CA SER A 71 -4.90 -8.65 -13.69
C SER A 71 -4.20 -7.42 -14.25
N ILE A 72 -4.94 -6.48 -14.83
CA ILE A 72 -4.37 -5.21 -15.30
C ILE A 72 -3.89 -4.40 -14.09
N SER A 73 -2.64 -3.93 -14.11
CA SER A 73 -2.10 -3.12 -13.02
C SER A 73 -2.64 -1.68 -13.08
N THR A 74 -3.86 -1.47 -12.57
CA THR A 74 -4.52 -0.16 -12.56
C THR A 74 -4.20 0.68 -11.32
N CYS A 75 -3.61 0.08 -10.27
CA CYS A 75 -3.33 0.75 -9.00
C CYS A 75 -2.13 0.14 -8.26
N TRP A 76 -1.65 0.88 -7.27
CA TRP A 76 -0.63 0.45 -6.31
C TRP A 76 -1.07 0.80 -4.89
N TYR A 77 -0.37 0.24 -3.91
CA TYR A 77 -0.82 0.23 -2.52
C TYR A 77 0.26 0.78 -1.59
N THR A 78 -0.15 1.44 -0.50
CA THR A 78 0.68 1.79 0.64
C THR A 78 0.06 1.16 1.89
N LEU A 79 0.79 0.28 2.56
CA LEU A 79 0.29 -0.40 3.75
C LEU A 79 0.37 0.53 4.97
N LEU A 80 -0.73 0.73 5.68
CA LEU A 80 -0.79 1.51 6.91
C LEU A 80 -0.57 0.61 8.13
N SER A 81 -1.22 -0.55 8.13
CA SER A 81 -1.13 -1.57 9.18
C SER A 81 -1.30 -2.97 8.56
N GLY A 82 -0.82 -3.99 9.28
CA GLY A 82 -0.86 -5.38 8.83
C GLY A 82 0.33 -5.77 7.94
N SER A 83 0.13 -6.84 7.17
CA SER A 83 1.13 -7.45 6.30
C SER A 83 0.50 -8.11 5.08
N VAL A 84 1.22 -8.06 3.95
CA VAL A 84 0.81 -8.69 2.70
C VAL A 84 1.92 -9.57 2.14
N PHE A 85 1.52 -10.65 1.49
CA PHE A 85 2.40 -11.52 0.74
C PHE A 85 2.21 -11.25 -0.75
N LEU A 86 3.32 -10.96 -1.42
CA LEU A 86 3.36 -10.67 -2.84
C LEU A 86 4.50 -11.48 -3.45
N LYS A 87 4.14 -12.49 -4.24
CA LYS A 87 5.09 -13.44 -4.83
C LYS A 87 5.89 -14.20 -3.76
N ASP A 88 7.12 -13.76 -3.47
CA ASP A 88 8.04 -14.36 -2.49
C ASP A 88 8.45 -13.37 -1.39
N HIS A 89 7.76 -12.23 -1.35
CA HIS A 89 8.11 -11.08 -0.53
C HIS A 89 6.96 -10.76 0.42
N MET A 90 7.29 -10.66 1.71
CA MET A 90 6.40 -10.11 2.72
C MET A 90 6.64 -8.61 2.86
N TYR A 91 5.57 -7.83 2.70
CA TYR A 91 5.57 -6.39 2.88
C TYR A 91 4.87 -6.03 4.19
N LEU A 92 5.52 -5.16 4.97
CA LEU A 92 5.05 -4.73 6.28
C LEU A 92 4.49 -3.30 6.23
N ALA A 93 3.87 -2.88 7.33
CA ALA A 93 3.36 -1.53 7.50
C ALA A 93 4.40 -0.47 7.08
N ARG A 94 3.90 0.61 6.46
CA ARG A 94 4.66 1.71 5.83
C ARG A 94 5.41 1.35 4.55
N CYS A 95 5.22 0.15 3.99
CA CYS A 95 5.75 -0.20 2.68
C CYS A 95 4.77 0.10 1.54
N CYS A 96 5.32 0.46 0.37
CA CYS A 96 4.55 0.48 -0.87
C CYS A 96 4.66 -0.87 -1.59
N PHE A 97 3.61 -1.33 -2.26
CA PHE A 97 3.66 -2.57 -3.04
C PHE A 97 2.71 -2.56 -4.25
N GLY A 98 2.80 -3.60 -5.08
CA GLY A 98 1.93 -3.78 -6.24
C GLY A 98 2.19 -2.79 -7.38
N LYS A 99 3.32 -2.09 -7.36
CA LYS A 99 3.78 -1.19 -8.42
C LYS A 99 4.28 -2.01 -9.61
N GLN A 100 3.80 -1.67 -10.79
CA GLN A 100 4.26 -2.24 -12.07
C GLN A 100 4.33 -1.11 -13.11
N LEU A 101 5.10 -1.21 -14.18
CA LEU A 101 5.10 -0.21 -15.27
C LEU A 101 4.18 -0.70 -16.40
N GLY A 102 2.87 -0.48 -16.24
CA GLY A 102 1.87 -0.98 -17.18
C GLY A 102 1.79 -2.51 -17.24
N GLY A 103 0.96 -3.02 -18.14
CA GLY A 103 0.80 -4.46 -18.36
C GLY A 103 -0.01 -5.19 -17.28
N ARG A 104 0.14 -6.52 -17.29
CA ARG A 104 -0.58 -7.47 -16.46
C ARG A 104 0.28 -7.95 -15.30
N ARG A 105 -0.31 -8.12 -14.11
CA ARG A 105 0.40 -8.55 -12.89
C ARG A 105 0.94 -9.97 -13.07
N GLY A 106 2.20 -10.20 -12.68
CA GLY A 106 2.84 -11.51 -12.82
C GLY A 106 2.57 -12.50 -11.68
N CYS A 107 1.88 -12.07 -10.62
CA CYS A 107 1.62 -12.86 -9.41
C CYS A 107 0.38 -12.35 -8.68
N GLU A 108 -0.14 -13.18 -7.79
CA GLU A 108 -1.19 -12.77 -6.85
C GLU A 108 -0.62 -12.02 -5.65
N CYS A 109 -1.49 -11.29 -4.97
CA CYS A 109 -1.18 -10.67 -3.68
C CYS A 109 -2.29 -10.94 -2.69
N ILE A 110 -1.91 -11.40 -1.51
CA ILE A 110 -2.83 -11.80 -0.44
C ILE A 110 -2.44 -11.08 0.86
N THR A 111 -3.43 -10.73 1.64
CA THR A 111 -3.26 -10.20 3.01
C THR A 111 -3.01 -11.36 3.98
N LEU A 112 -2.03 -11.21 4.86
CA LEU A 112 -1.69 -12.25 5.85
C LEU A 112 -2.46 -12.08 7.17
N GLU A 113 -2.85 -10.84 7.46
CA GLU A 113 -3.60 -10.44 8.65
C GLU A 113 -4.53 -9.26 8.28
N PRO A 114 -5.49 -8.86 9.16
CA PRO A 114 -6.30 -7.68 8.92
C PRO A 114 -5.44 -6.45 8.63
N SER A 115 -5.58 -5.90 7.42
CA SER A 115 -4.65 -4.93 6.86
C SER A 115 -5.38 -3.68 6.40
N GLU A 116 -4.89 -2.51 6.81
CA GLU A 116 -5.35 -1.21 6.34
C GLU A 116 -4.36 -0.66 5.31
N MET A 117 -4.85 -0.12 4.20
CA MET A 117 -4.00 0.38 3.12
C MET A 117 -4.62 1.55 2.38
N ILE A 118 -3.74 2.36 1.78
CA ILE A 118 -4.10 3.39 0.81
C ILE A 118 -3.92 2.80 -0.57
N VAL A 119 -4.96 2.84 -1.40
CA VAL A 119 -4.89 2.44 -2.80
C VAL A 119 -4.89 3.66 -3.70
N VAL A 120 -3.92 3.74 -4.59
CA VAL A 120 -3.70 4.89 -5.46
C VAL A 120 -3.87 4.46 -6.91
N SER A 121 -4.75 5.14 -7.63
CA SER A 121 -4.96 4.88 -9.06
C SER A 121 -3.75 5.28 -9.89
N ARG A 122 -3.43 4.49 -10.91
CA ARG A 122 -2.37 4.81 -11.87
C ARG A 122 -2.74 5.97 -12.78
N ALA A 123 -4.01 6.07 -13.18
CA ALA A 123 -4.44 7.04 -14.20
C ALA A 123 -4.13 8.51 -13.83
N THR A 124 -4.05 8.79 -12.53
CA THR A 124 -3.75 10.10 -11.96
C THR A 124 -2.27 10.25 -11.59
N ALA A 125 -1.57 9.15 -11.33
CA ALA A 125 -0.14 9.13 -11.12
C ALA A 125 0.57 9.08 -12.49
N SER A 126 0.60 10.20 -13.21
CA SER A 126 1.40 10.39 -14.43
C SER A 126 2.90 10.42 -14.08
N LEU A 127 3.44 9.34 -13.51
CA LEU A 127 4.78 9.32 -12.97
C LEU A 127 5.46 7.98 -13.20
N SER A 128 6.63 8.05 -13.82
CA SER A 128 7.72 7.11 -13.68
C SER A 128 8.16 7.09 -12.21
N LEU A 129 7.38 6.47 -11.34
CA LEU A 129 7.75 6.22 -9.95
C LEU A 129 8.79 5.10 -9.94
N SER A 130 10.06 5.44 -10.19
CA SER A 130 11.20 4.62 -9.78
C SER A 130 11.32 4.68 -8.25
N LEU A 131 10.34 4.09 -7.57
CA LEU A 131 10.25 4.07 -6.13
C LEU A 131 10.82 2.76 -5.60
N SER A 132 12.14 2.69 -5.55
CA SER A 132 12.89 1.55 -5.04
C SER A 132 13.35 1.81 -3.61
N VAL A 133 12.42 1.80 -2.65
CA VAL A 133 12.70 1.30 -1.29
C VAL A 133 11.40 0.68 -0.77
N SER A 134 11.21 -0.61 -1.02
CA SER A 134 10.29 -1.41 -0.22
C SER A 134 11.16 -2.29 0.65
N VAL A 135 11.09 -2.14 1.97
CA VAL A 135 11.70 -3.13 2.87
C VAL A 135 10.79 -4.34 2.83
N SER A 136 11.08 -5.26 1.93
CA SER A 136 10.39 -6.54 1.84
C SER A 136 11.27 -7.64 2.40
N VAL A 137 10.72 -8.50 3.24
CA VAL A 137 11.42 -9.71 3.67
C VAL A 137 11.25 -10.74 2.56
N SER A 138 12.33 -11.05 1.85
CA SER A 138 12.36 -12.15 0.88
C SER A 138 12.37 -13.47 1.63
N MET A 139 11.43 -14.35 1.34
CA MET A 139 11.45 -15.70 1.88
C MET A 139 12.43 -16.55 1.08
N SER A 140 13.54 -16.96 1.70
CA SER A 140 14.42 -17.96 1.13
C SER A 140 13.77 -19.35 1.27
N PRO A 141 13.83 -20.22 0.24
CA PRO A 141 13.26 -21.57 0.30
C PRO A 141 13.89 -22.50 1.36
N ASP A 142 14.96 -22.10 2.06
CA ASP A 142 15.73 -22.95 2.97
C ASP A 142 15.14 -23.14 4.38
N SER A 143 13.89 -22.72 4.64
CA SER A 143 13.28 -22.85 5.98
C SER A 143 12.47 -24.13 6.20
N VAL A 144 12.30 -25.00 5.20
CA VAL A 144 11.44 -26.21 5.27
C VAL A 144 12.22 -27.52 5.54
N GLN A 145 13.52 -27.46 5.82
CA GLN A 145 14.30 -28.66 6.15
C GLN A 145 15.14 -28.48 7.41
N LYS A 146 14.57 -28.89 8.57
CA LYS A 146 15.27 -29.59 9.67
C LYS A 146 14.29 -29.87 10.82
N ASN A 147 13.51 -30.94 10.71
CA ASN A 147 13.16 -31.79 11.85
C ASN A 147 12.47 -33.10 11.41
N THR A 148 13.16 -33.89 10.60
CA THR A 148 13.01 -35.35 10.67
C THR A 148 14.14 -35.85 11.57
N LYS A 149 13.87 -35.93 12.88
CA LYS A 149 14.70 -36.73 13.78
C LYS A 149 14.52 -38.19 13.39
N THR A 150 15.55 -38.75 12.78
CA THR A 150 15.82 -40.19 12.79
C THR A 150 16.15 -40.58 14.22
N GLN A 151 15.31 -41.41 14.84
CA GLN A 151 15.64 -42.23 16.02
C GLN A 151 15.07 -43.61 15.68
N THR A 152 15.90 -44.45 15.07
CA THR A 152 16.56 -45.63 15.67
C THR A 152 15.55 -46.69 16.10
#